data_AF-A0A2J8LM99-F1
#
_entry.id   AF-A0A2J8LM99-F1
#
_cell.length_a   1.000
_cell.length_b   1.000
_cell.length_c   1.000
_cell.angle_alpha   90.00
_cell.angle_beta   90.00
_cell.angle_gamma   90.00
#
_symmetry.space_group_name_H-M   'P 1'
#
loop_
_entity.id
_entity.type
_entity.pdbx_description
1 polymer ?
#
loop_
_entity_poly.entity_id
_entity_poly.type
_entity_poly.pdbx_seq_one_letter_code
_entity_poly.pdbx_strand_id
1 'polypeptide(L)'
;MLEVQPGLYFGGAAAVAEPDHLREAGITAVLTVDSEEPSFKAGPGVEDLWRLFVPALDKPETDLLSHLDRCVAFIGQARAEGRAVLVHWVLLCHPGYSVVA
;
A
#
# COMPACT_ATOMS: atom_id res chain seq x y z
N MET A 1 1.79 -9.58 -5.78
CA MET A 1 2.16 -9.12 -4.43
C MET A 1 3.41 -9.85 -4.02
N LEU A 2 4.42 -9.14 -3.53
CA LEU A 2 5.71 -9.68 -3.15
C LEU A 2 5.92 -9.50 -1.65
N GLU A 3 6.16 -10.58 -0.92
CA GLU A 3 6.58 -10.49 0.48
C GLU A 3 8.07 -10.15 0.53
N VAL A 4 8.41 -8.98 1.06
CA VAL A 4 9.82 -8.55 1.20
C VAL A 4 10.39 -8.88 2.57
N GLN A 5 9.52 -8.97 3.58
CA GLN A 5 9.82 -9.38 4.94
C GLN A 5 8.58 -10.07 5.51
N PRO A 6 8.73 -10.93 6.52
CA PRO A 6 7.60 -11.56 7.21
C PRO A 6 6.53 -10.54 7.60
N GLY A 7 5.35 -10.64 6.97
CA GLY A 7 4.22 -9.73 7.20
C GLY A 7 4.34 -8.35 6.56
N LEU A 8 5.28 -8.13 5.65
CA LEU A 8 5.41 -6.91 4.86
C LEU A 8 5.42 -7.25 3.37
N TYR A 9 4.42 -6.74 2.68
CA TYR A 9 4.14 -7.02 1.29
C TYR A 9 4.22 -5.75 0.45
N PHE A 10 4.66 -5.88 -0.79
CA PHE A 10 4.59 -4.85 -1.82
C PHE A 10 3.65 -5.28 -2.95
N GLY A 11 2.86 -4.36 -3.46
CA GLY A 11 1.91 -4.67 -4.54
C GLY A 11 1.46 -3.44 -5.34
N GLY A 12 1.04 -3.70 -6.57
CA GLY A 12 0.36 -2.69 -7.41
C GLY A 12 -1.13 -2.58 -7.09
N ALA A 13 -1.84 -1.76 -7.86
CA ALA A 13 -3.27 -1.46 -7.65
C ALA A 13 -4.15 -2.72 -7.70
N ALA A 14 -3.76 -3.73 -8.49
CA ALA A 14 -4.44 -5.02 -8.56
C ALA A 14 -4.45 -5.76 -7.21
N ALA A 15 -3.38 -5.64 -6.41
CA ALA A 15 -3.31 -6.29 -5.08
C ALA A 15 -4.28 -5.68 -4.08
N VAL A 16 -4.64 -4.40 -4.25
CA VAL A 16 -5.60 -3.68 -3.40
C VAL A 16 -7.04 -3.86 -3.88
N ALA A 17 -7.25 -4.08 -5.18
CA ALA A 17 -8.57 -4.26 -5.80
C ALA A 17 -9.24 -5.61 -5.48
N GLU A 18 -8.47 -6.57 -4.95
CA GLU A 18 -8.92 -7.92 -4.61
C GLU A 18 -8.85 -8.16 -3.08
N PRO A 19 -9.94 -7.93 -2.33
CA PRO A 19 -9.94 -8.07 -0.88
C PRO A 19 -9.70 -9.52 -0.41
N ASP A 20 -10.01 -10.52 -1.23
CA ASP A 20 -9.71 -11.93 -0.94
C ASP A 20 -8.20 -12.18 -0.85
N HIS A 21 -7.39 -11.60 -1.75
CA HIS A 21 -5.92 -11.72 -1.69
C HIS A 21 -5.32 -11.08 -0.43
N LEU A 22 -5.86 -9.94 0.01
CA LEU A 22 -5.44 -9.30 1.27
C LEU A 22 -5.74 -10.23 2.45
N ARG A 23 -6.93 -10.82 2.47
CA ARG A 23 -7.39 -11.69 3.54
C ARG A 23 -6.63 -13.01 3.59
N GLU A 24 -6.37 -13.64 2.45
CA GLU A 24 -5.58 -14.88 2.36
C GLU A 24 -4.15 -14.68 2.85
N ALA A 25 -3.56 -13.52 2.58
CA ALA A 25 -2.24 -13.14 3.10
C ALA A 25 -2.26 -12.61 4.55
N GLY A 26 -3.44 -12.54 5.18
CA GLY A 26 -3.60 -12.01 6.54
C GLY A 26 -3.29 -10.52 6.68
N ILE A 27 -3.33 -9.76 5.58
CA ILE A 27 -3.05 -8.34 5.54
C ILE A 27 -4.20 -7.58 6.18
N THR A 28 -3.88 -6.82 7.22
CA THR A 28 -4.83 -6.01 7.99
C THR A 28 -4.47 -4.53 8.00
N ALA A 29 -3.39 -4.14 7.30
CA ALA A 29 -2.98 -2.77 7.10
C ALA A 29 -2.54 -2.52 5.65
N VAL A 30 -3.00 -1.43 5.04
CA VAL A 30 -2.67 -1.03 3.67
C VAL A 30 -2.19 0.42 3.67
N LEU A 31 -0.96 0.60 3.22
CA LEU A 31 -0.36 1.90 2.93
C LEU A 31 -0.47 2.15 1.43
N THR A 32 -1.21 3.17 1.03
CA THR A 32 -1.29 3.60 -0.38
C THR A 32 -0.57 4.93 -0.55
N VAL A 33 0.44 4.94 -1.41
CA VAL A 33 1.15 6.14 -1.82
C VAL A 33 0.82 6.38 -3.29
N ASP A 34 -0.20 7.20 -3.53
CA ASP A 34 -0.78 7.36 -4.85
C ASP A 34 -1.38 8.74 -5.07
N SER A 35 -1.70 9.08 -6.31
CA SER A 35 -2.45 10.29 -6.63
C SER A 35 -3.94 10.15 -6.30
N GLU A 36 -4.47 8.93 -6.35
CA GLU A 36 -5.87 8.63 -6.07
C GLU A 36 -6.04 7.59 -4.97
N GLU A 37 -7.02 7.78 -4.09
CA GLU A 37 -7.31 6.80 -3.05
C GLU A 37 -7.92 5.54 -3.68
N PRO A 38 -7.37 4.34 -3.40
CA PRO A 38 -7.85 3.13 -4.03
C PRO A 38 -9.26 2.81 -3.54
N SER A 39 -10.13 2.47 -4.49
CA SER A 39 -11.49 2.04 -4.19
C SER A 39 -11.48 0.59 -3.71
N PHE A 40 -11.46 0.40 -2.39
CA PHE A 40 -11.63 -0.92 -1.80
C PHE A 40 -13.06 -1.41 -2.04
N LYS A 41 -13.22 -2.58 -2.66
CA LYS A 41 -14.53 -3.23 -2.75
C LYS A 41 -15.02 -3.53 -1.34
N ALA A 42 -16.24 -3.10 -1.02
CA ALA A 42 -16.86 -3.39 0.27
C ALA A 42 -16.96 -4.91 0.46
N GLY A 43 -16.43 -5.43 1.56
CA GLY A 43 -16.36 -6.86 1.85
C GLY A 43 -15.95 -7.14 3.29
N PRO A 44 -16.19 -8.36 3.80
CA PRO A 44 -15.83 -8.74 5.16
C PRO A 44 -14.31 -8.68 5.35
N GLY A 45 -13.87 -7.99 6.40
CA GLY A 45 -12.44 -7.77 6.70
C GLY A 45 -11.88 -6.44 6.18
N VAL A 46 -12.60 -5.74 5.29
CA VAL A 46 -12.21 -4.40 4.83
C VAL A 46 -12.45 -3.36 5.94
N GLU A 47 -13.43 -3.57 6.84
CA GLU A 47 -13.76 -2.60 7.91
C GLU A 47 -12.73 -2.55 9.05
N ASP A 48 -12.02 -3.64 9.32
CA ASP A 48 -10.89 -3.67 10.30
C ASP A 48 -9.56 -3.24 9.67
N LEU A 49 -9.55 -3.04 8.34
CA LEU A 49 -8.34 -2.73 7.60
C LEU A 49 -7.85 -1.34 7.97
N TRP A 50 -6.63 -1.26 8.48
CA TRP A 50 -5.94 0.00 8.68
C TRP A 50 -5.52 0.56 7.34
N ARG A 51 -5.86 1.83 7.07
CA ARG A 51 -5.58 2.46 5.80
C ARG A 51 -4.85 3.76 6.03
N LEU A 52 -3.70 3.89 5.38
CA LEU A 52 -3.02 5.17 5.26
C LEU A 52 -2.92 5.53 3.79
N PHE A 53 -3.59 6.61 3.40
CA PHE A 53 -3.44 7.21 2.08
C PHE A 53 -2.47 8.39 2.17
N VAL A 54 -1.45 8.37 1.33
CA VAL A 54 -0.47 9.43 1.15
C VAL A 54 -0.60 9.92 -0.29
N PRO A 55 -1.21 11.11 -0.50
CA PRO A 55 -1.34 11.68 -1.82
C PRO A 55 0.04 12.03 -2.37
N ALA A 56 0.47 11.33 -3.42
CA ALA A 56 1.74 11.54 -4.09
C ALA A 56 1.58 11.39 -5.61
N LEU A 57 2.03 12.39 -6.36
CA LEU A 57 2.14 12.29 -7.81
C LEU A 57 3.51 11.72 -8.17
N ASP A 58 3.59 10.95 -9.26
CA ASP A 58 4.88 10.56 -9.86
C ASP A 58 5.50 11.75 -10.60
N LYS A 59 5.82 12.80 -9.85
CA LYS A 59 6.52 13.99 -10.33
C LYS A 59 7.78 14.18 -9.52
N PRO A 60 8.90 14.60 -10.15
CA PRO A 60 10.13 14.90 -9.43
C PRO A 60 9.96 16.04 -8.41
N GLU A 61 8.92 16.85 -8.57
CA GLU A 61 8.55 17.95 -7.68
C GLU A 61 7.76 17.47 -6.45
N THR A 62 7.29 16.22 -6.43
CA THR A 62 6.53 15.68 -5.32
C THR A 62 7.48 15.35 -4.17
N ASP A 63 7.22 15.98 -3.03
CA ASP A 63 8.02 15.78 -1.83
C ASP A 63 7.64 14.47 -1.12
N LEU A 64 8.14 13.35 -1.64
CA LEU A 64 7.95 12.02 -1.07
C LEU A 64 8.64 11.87 0.29
N LEU A 65 9.71 12.63 0.52
CA LEU A 65 10.53 12.56 1.73
C LEU A 65 9.77 13.07 2.96
N SER A 66 8.98 14.14 2.86
CA SER A 66 8.16 14.64 3.98
C SER A 66 7.08 13.65 4.41
N HIS A 67 6.71 12.70 3.55
CA HIS A 67 5.74 11.67 3.88
C HIS A 67 6.38 10.37 4.38
N LEU A 68 7.69 10.20 4.21
CA LEU A 68 8.40 8.98 4.57
C LEU A 68 8.26 8.67 6.06
N ASP A 69 8.44 9.66 6.94
CA ASP A 69 8.27 9.48 8.39
C ASP A 69 6.89 8.94 8.75
N ARG A 70 5.83 9.45 8.09
CA ARG A 70 4.45 9.01 8.31
C ARG A 70 4.23 7.57 7.83
N CYS A 71 4.79 7.22 6.67
CA CYS A 71 4.76 5.86 6.13
C CYS A 71 5.47 4.87 7.06
N VAL A 72 6.68 5.22 7.51
CA VAL A 72 7.49 4.39 8.42
C VAL A 72 6.79 4.22 9.77
N ALA A 73 6.21 5.29 10.32
CA ALA A 73 5.45 5.22 11.56
C ALA A 73 4.24 4.27 11.44
N PHE A 74 3.50 4.33 10.33
CA PHE A 74 2.36 3.45 10.07
C PHE A 74 2.78 1.98 9.97
N ILE A 75 3.82 1.69 9.18
CA ILE A 75 4.35 0.32 9.04
C ILE A 75 4.85 -0.17 10.40
N GLY A 76 5.58 0.66 11.15
CA GLY A 76 6.09 0.32 12.48
C GLY A 76 4.98 0.01 13.47
N GLN A 77 3.92 0.82 13.50
CA GLN A 77 2.79 0.62 14.39
C GLN A 77 1.99 -0.64 14.03
N ALA A 78 1.69 -0.84 12.75
CA ALA A 78 0.99 -2.04 12.29
C ALA A 78 1.79 -3.32 12.64
N ARG A 79 3.11 -3.31 12.41
CA ARG A 79 3.98 -4.43 12.78
C ARG A 79 4.07 -4.65 14.29
N ALA A 80 4.07 -3.59 15.09
CA ALA A 80 4.06 -3.70 16.56
C ALA A 80 2.77 -4.35 17.08
N GLU A 81 1.65 -4.20 16.37
CA GLU A 81 0.38 -4.88 16.65
C GLU A 81 0.29 -6.29 16.03
N GLY A 82 1.35 -6.77 15.38
CA GLY A 82 1.36 -8.07 14.72
C GLY A 82 0.53 -8.13 13.44
N ARG A 83 0.19 -6.97 12.86
CA ARG A 83 -0.55 -6.86 11.59
C ARG A 83 0.39 -7.03 10.41
N ALA A 84 -0.09 -7.70 9.36
CA ALA A 84 0.59 -7.71 8.07
C ALA A 84 0.24 -6.46 7.26
N VAL A 85 1.26 -5.86 6.63
CA VAL A 85 1.16 -4.58 5.93
C VAL A 85 1.39 -4.77 4.44
N LEU A 86 0.49 -4.25 3.62
CA LEU A 86 0.71 -4.06 2.18
C LEU A 86 1.08 -2.62 1.91
N VAL A 87 2.23 -2.43 1.26
CA VAL A 87 2.63 -1.14 0.70
C VAL A 87 2.31 -1.16 -0.79
N HIS A 88 1.41 -0.26 -1.18
CA HIS A 88 1.01 -0.03 -2.54
C HIS A 88 1.48 1.35 -3.01
N TRP A 89 2.09 1.37 -4.19
CA TRP A 89 2.28 2.58 -4.98
C TRP A 89 1.88 2.29 -6.42
N VAL A 90 1.18 3.21 -7.09
CA VAL A 90 1.06 3.16 -8.54
C VAL A 90 2.16 4.04 -9.13
N LEU A 91 3.08 3.41 -9.86
CA LEU A 91 3.79 4.09 -10.93
C LEU A 91 2.75 4.39 -12.00
N LEU A 92 2.21 5.60 -12.01
CA LEU A 92 1.64 6.13 -13.23
C LEU A 92 2.80 6.34 -14.21
N CYS A 93 3.10 5.24 -14.91
CA CYS A 93 3.65 5.16 -16.24
C CYS A 93 3.90 6.55 -16.87
N HIS A 94 5.13 7.06 -16.74
CA HIS A 94 5.74 7.67 -17.90
C HIS A 94 5.62 6.64 -19.03
N PRO A 95 5.12 6.98 -20.24
CA PRO A 95 4.89 6.06 -21.36
C PRO A 95 6.19 5.46 -21.93
N GLY A 96 6.97 4.77 -21.09
CA GLY A 96 8.32 4.30 -21.38
C GLY A 96 8.97 3.41 -20.32
N TYR A 97 8.48 3.36 -19.07
CA TYR A 97 9.10 2.51 -18.06
C TYR A 97 8.08 1.70 -17.27
N SER A 98 7.80 0.50 -17.77
CA SER A 98 7.14 -0.55 -17.02
C SER A 98 8.19 -1.20 -16.13
N VAL A 99 8.23 -0.84 -14.84
CA VAL A 99 9.03 -1.58 -13.87
C VAL A 99 8.10 -2.56 -13.19
N VAL A 100 8.13 -3.80 -13.69
CA VAL A 100 7.53 -4.96 -13.05
C VAL A 100 8.35 -5.25 -11.80
N ALA A 101 7.73 -5.15 -10.63
CA ALA A 101 8.26 -5.69 -9.38
C ALA A 101 7.50 -6.97 -9.03
#